data_AF-A0A2D6MJ07-F1
#
_entry.id   AF-A0A2D6MJ07-F1
#
_cell.length_a   1.000
_cell.length_b   1.000
_cell.length_c   1.000
_cell.angle_alpha   90.00
_cell.angle_beta   90.00
_cell.angle_gamma   90.00
#
_symmetry.space_group_name_H-M   'P 1'
#
loop_
_entity.id
_entity.type
_entity.pdbx_description
1 polymer ?
#
loop_
_entity_poly.entity_id
_entity_poly.type
_entity_poly.pdbx_seq_one_letter_code
_entity_poly.pdbx_strand_id
1 'polypeptide(L)'
;MKIFNSGINTHWVGKNFLIDKSKIILRSLSHIEHEVSIPKSDKITITLIAKRRTGSGLTGFKIFNKKIVLLDKIQKVKSSGLIEYKFEFSNSSNLSDFILRLYRPKNSSGTIEISKLTIDYQFDKVSVPVRKLNDDFSPDQQEREKPGNNLFLKYKDGKSKVAFIVPYSIYGGAEVYIKNIITKLNKNIFDISIVFLKNNKLYFLMEDKRVAKYNIKSDNHLEVHLSSQNYDHIIYYNSLGLYNKLISMKKDDKFFSKLHEIYHSDFYWPDSLCLMKDRKYISSLFTVSPFLCESVDIPIGARKVHAPVGIDIDKFGNKDFHYFENNFLRKVPGLDNTFLGKTKKNIVSVSRLSKEKNVDYILDIAEALHDFNFIIIGDGNQMSRLVKRACSFDIKNVFFAGFTKDIYKILPFFDAFLLTSACKEGTPISILEAMASKVPVFTTMVGNIDTIIVNDENGFSLNGNLANDSIKIKKLLKESLKNKLSLDKIKNNAFEFVSSNHNSFDICNIFSENLLDDFNSDFFILNDEDRGRVLPGYYV
;
A
#
# COMPACT_ATOMS: atom_id res chain seq x y z
N MET A 1 -17.53 19.20 -4.46
CA MET A 1 -17.79 20.61 -4.08
C MET A 1 -17.74 20.77 -2.57
N LYS A 2 -16.64 21.32 -2.04
CA LYS A 2 -16.65 22.30 -0.95
C LYS A 2 -15.31 23.04 -0.97
N ILE A 3 -15.44 24.36 -1.06
CA ILE A 3 -14.41 25.38 -1.23
C ILE A 3 -13.71 25.59 0.12
N PHE A 4 -12.38 25.67 0.14
CA PHE A 4 -11.64 26.25 1.26
C PHE A 4 -11.16 27.66 0.91
N ASN A 5 -11.36 28.55 1.87
CA ASN A 5 -11.22 30.00 1.80
C ASN A 5 -9.87 30.50 1.26
N SER A 6 -9.93 31.18 0.12
CA SER A 6 -9.03 32.29 -0.24
C SER A 6 -9.77 33.34 -1.07
N GLY A 7 -10.87 33.91 -0.55
CA GLY A 7 -11.48 35.15 -1.08
C GLY A 7 -11.84 35.19 -2.59
N ILE A 8 -11.94 34.03 -3.25
CA ILE A 8 -12.20 33.91 -4.69
C ILE A 8 -13.54 33.22 -4.85
N ASN A 9 -14.53 33.99 -5.30
CA ASN A 9 -15.84 33.47 -5.63
C ASN A 9 -15.79 32.82 -7.01
N THR A 10 -16.07 31.52 -7.07
CA THR A 10 -16.18 30.75 -8.30
C THR A 10 -17.65 30.38 -8.53
N HIS A 11 -18.17 30.63 -9.72
CA HIS A 11 -19.55 30.28 -10.07
C HIS A 11 -19.58 29.68 -11.47
N TRP A 12 -20.42 28.65 -11.63
CA TRP A 12 -20.70 28.02 -12.91
C TRP A 12 -21.78 28.81 -13.65
N VAL A 13 -21.53 29.22 -14.89
CA VAL A 13 -22.54 29.88 -15.74
C VAL A 13 -22.59 29.17 -17.09
N GLY A 14 -23.52 28.21 -17.22
CA GLY A 14 -23.71 27.46 -18.47
C GLY A 14 -22.47 26.64 -18.90
N LYS A 15 -22.18 26.61 -20.21
CA LYS A 15 -21.02 25.90 -20.80
C LYS A 15 -19.66 26.55 -20.54
N ASN A 16 -19.59 27.61 -19.74
CA ASN A 16 -18.37 28.37 -19.52
C ASN A 16 -18.03 28.44 -18.02
N PHE A 17 -16.75 28.28 -17.70
CA PHE A 17 -16.24 28.55 -16.35
C PHE A 17 -15.69 29.98 -16.29
N LEU A 18 -16.28 30.80 -15.43
CA LEU A 18 -15.98 32.24 -15.34
C LEU A 18 -15.48 32.56 -13.93
N ILE A 19 -14.24 33.03 -13.85
CA ILE A 19 -13.70 33.66 -12.62
C ILE A 19 -13.87 35.17 -12.79
N ASP A 20 -14.96 35.74 -12.25
CA ASP A 20 -15.26 37.17 -12.40
C ASP A 20 -14.90 37.99 -11.15
N LYS A 21 -13.80 38.75 -11.29
CA LYS A 21 -13.35 40.00 -10.62
C LYS A 21 -13.16 40.00 -9.08
N SER A 22 -12.19 40.71 -8.50
CA SER A 22 -11.35 41.84 -8.97
C SER A 22 -10.02 41.87 -8.18
N LYS A 23 -8.90 42.11 -8.88
CA LYS A 23 -7.55 42.41 -8.34
C LYS A 23 -6.82 41.25 -7.67
N ILE A 24 -6.31 40.32 -8.46
CA ILE A 24 -5.13 39.55 -8.06
C ILE A 24 -3.89 40.41 -8.36
N ILE A 25 -3.33 41.01 -7.32
CA ILE A 25 -2.08 41.80 -7.39
C ILE A 25 -0.94 40.92 -6.92
N LEU A 26 -0.13 40.41 -7.86
CA LEU A 26 1.06 39.64 -7.53
C LEU A 26 2.19 40.57 -7.08
N ARG A 27 2.51 40.57 -5.78
CA ARG A 27 3.69 41.26 -5.19
C ARG A 27 4.77 40.25 -4.80
N SER A 28 6.02 40.73 -4.71
CA SER A 28 7.25 39.93 -4.67
C SER A 28 7.16 38.70 -3.77
N LEU A 29 7.52 37.54 -4.34
CA LEU A 29 7.70 36.21 -3.72
C LEU A 29 6.46 35.33 -3.44
N SER A 30 5.29 35.61 -4.02
CA SER A 30 4.14 34.70 -3.88
C SER A 30 3.80 33.98 -5.19
N HIS A 31 3.77 32.64 -5.15
CA HIS A 31 3.10 31.80 -6.15
C HIS A 31 1.60 31.77 -5.84
N ILE A 32 0.76 31.73 -6.88
CA ILE A 32 -0.68 31.48 -6.72
C ILE A 32 -1.00 30.14 -7.37
N GLU A 33 -1.50 29.22 -6.57
CA GLU A 33 -1.99 27.92 -7.02
C GLU A 33 -3.52 27.91 -6.93
N HIS A 34 -4.19 27.68 -8.06
CA HIS A 34 -5.63 27.40 -8.08
C HIS A 34 -5.89 26.08 -8.79
N GLU A 35 -6.58 25.19 -8.08
CA GLU A 35 -7.05 23.91 -8.61
C GLU A 35 -8.48 24.10 -9.13
N VAL A 36 -8.70 23.73 -10.39
CA VAL A 36 -10.01 23.85 -11.06
C VAL A 36 -10.30 22.51 -11.74
N SER A 37 -11.30 21.78 -11.23
CA SER A 37 -11.82 20.58 -11.91
C SER A 37 -12.79 20.97 -13.02
N ILE A 38 -12.55 20.45 -14.23
CA ILE A 38 -13.39 20.64 -15.41
C ILE A 38 -13.85 19.25 -15.88
N PRO A 39 -15.12 19.08 -16.31
CA PRO A 39 -15.60 17.82 -16.87
C PRO A 39 -14.84 17.43 -18.14
N LYS A 40 -14.77 16.13 -18.43
CA LYS A 40 -14.15 15.60 -19.66
C LYS A 40 -14.78 16.28 -20.89
N SER A 41 -13.99 16.83 -21.81
CA SER A 41 -14.49 17.58 -22.97
C SER A 41 -13.48 17.64 -24.12
N ASP A 42 -13.89 17.30 -25.35
CA ASP A 42 -13.05 17.06 -26.54
C ASP A 42 -12.11 18.21 -26.93
N LYS A 43 -12.53 19.44 -26.66
CA LYS A 43 -11.72 20.65 -26.84
C LYS A 43 -11.84 21.56 -25.61
N ILE A 44 -10.71 22.06 -25.12
CA ILE A 44 -10.66 23.08 -24.06
C ILE A 44 -9.88 24.30 -24.59
N THR A 45 -10.38 25.50 -24.31
CA THR A 45 -9.69 26.77 -24.60
C THR A 45 -9.59 27.59 -23.32
N ILE A 46 -8.38 27.99 -22.94
CA ILE A 46 -8.13 28.86 -21.78
C ILE A 46 -7.67 30.22 -22.29
N THR A 47 -8.38 31.27 -21.92
CA THR A 47 -8.07 32.66 -22.28
C THR A 47 -7.76 33.46 -21.03
N LEU A 48 -6.52 33.93 -20.90
CA LEU A 48 -6.04 34.79 -19.82
C LEU A 48 -5.80 36.20 -20.36
N ILE A 49 -6.45 37.20 -19.75
CA ILE A 49 -6.23 38.61 -20.04
C ILE A 49 -5.58 39.26 -18.82
N ALA A 50 -4.43 39.90 -19.02
CA ALA A 50 -3.67 40.58 -17.96
C ALA A 50 -3.27 42.00 -18.36
N LYS A 51 -3.22 42.90 -17.38
CA LYS A 51 -2.75 44.29 -17.53
C LYS A 51 -1.42 44.49 -16.79
N ARG A 52 -0.44 45.11 -17.45
CA ARG A 52 0.86 45.48 -16.85
C ARG A 52 0.73 46.78 -16.07
N ARG A 53 1.24 46.84 -14.83
CA ARG A 53 1.28 48.09 -14.04
C ARG A 53 2.65 48.78 -13.99
N THR A 54 3.76 48.09 -13.72
CA THR A 54 5.14 48.68 -13.65
C THR A 54 6.25 47.63 -13.85
N GLY A 55 7.49 48.04 -14.19
CA GLY A 55 8.73 47.22 -14.25
C GLY A 55 9.12 46.68 -15.64
N SER A 56 10.41 46.45 -15.94
CA SER A 56 10.94 45.95 -17.23
C SER A 56 10.99 44.40 -17.28
N GLY A 57 10.34 43.82 -18.31
CA GLY A 57 10.33 42.37 -18.56
C GLY A 57 9.03 41.67 -18.14
N LEU A 58 8.13 41.44 -19.09
CA LEU A 58 7.06 40.44 -18.91
C LEU A 58 7.67 39.07 -19.19
N THR A 59 7.68 38.22 -18.18
CA THR A 59 8.18 36.86 -18.30
C THR A 59 7.01 35.91 -18.11
N GLY A 60 6.93 34.92 -19.02
CA GLY A 60 5.69 34.24 -19.40
C GLY A 60 4.96 33.48 -18.30
N PHE A 61 3.70 33.16 -18.59
CA PHE A 61 2.87 32.26 -17.80
C PHE A 61 3.10 30.83 -18.26
N LYS A 62 3.17 29.91 -17.30
CA LYS A 62 3.13 28.47 -17.58
C LYS A 62 1.82 27.93 -17.03
N ILE A 63 1.19 27.02 -17.75
CA ILE A 63 0.06 26.22 -17.25
C ILE A 63 0.61 24.81 -17.09
N PHE A 64 0.35 24.18 -15.96
CA PHE A 64 0.87 22.86 -15.65
C PHE A 64 -0.30 21.87 -15.64
N ASN A 65 -0.22 20.84 -16.47
CA ASN A 65 -1.02 19.64 -16.24
C ASN A 65 -0.26 18.73 -15.26
N LYS A 66 -0.95 17.96 -14.39
CA LYS A 66 -0.35 16.96 -13.49
C LYS A 66 0.48 15.88 -14.23
N LYS A 67 0.40 15.80 -15.56
CA LYS A 67 1.25 14.95 -16.43
C LYS A 67 2.30 15.69 -17.30
N ILE A 68 2.49 17.01 -17.13
CA ILE A 68 3.44 17.91 -17.84
C ILE A 68 3.55 17.70 -19.38
N VAL A 69 2.99 18.65 -20.14
CA VAL A 69 3.68 19.15 -21.33
C VAL A 69 3.76 20.67 -21.27
N LEU A 70 4.97 21.21 -21.37
CA LEU A 70 5.24 22.60 -21.72
C LEU A 70 4.95 22.72 -23.22
N LEU A 71 3.91 23.45 -23.63
CA LEU A 71 3.66 23.65 -25.06
C LEU A 71 3.39 25.11 -25.39
N ASP A 72 4.26 25.59 -26.28
CA ASP A 72 4.22 26.89 -26.91
C ASP A 72 3.06 26.96 -27.92
N LYS A 73 2.05 27.75 -27.61
CA LYS A 73 1.48 28.68 -28.57
C LYS A 73 0.89 29.88 -27.85
N ILE A 74 1.75 30.88 -27.64
CA ILE A 74 1.37 32.20 -27.16
C ILE A 74 0.99 33.02 -28.39
N GLN A 75 -0.30 33.15 -28.70
CA GLN A 75 -0.73 34.25 -29.55
C GLN A 75 -0.84 35.49 -28.66
N LYS A 76 0.21 36.33 -28.71
CA LYS A 76 0.25 37.60 -28.01
C LYS A 76 -0.49 38.65 -28.84
N VAL A 77 -1.79 38.82 -28.63
CA VAL A 77 -2.51 39.93 -29.24
C VAL A 77 -2.32 41.15 -28.36
N LYS A 78 -1.56 42.13 -28.84
CA LYS A 78 -1.41 43.44 -28.18
C LYS A 78 -2.54 44.35 -28.66
N SER A 79 -3.52 44.58 -27.79
CA SER A 79 -4.44 45.71 -27.94
C SER A 79 -4.45 46.50 -26.63
N SER A 80 -4.22 47.82 -26.73
CA SER A 80 -4.49 48.81 -25.66
C SER A 80 -3.90 48.53 -24.26
N GLY A 81 -2.65 48.07 -24.19
CA GLY A 81 -1.94 47.87 -22.91
C GLY A 81 -2.38 46.65 -22.10
N LEU A 82 -3.31 45.87 -22.64
CA LEU A 82 -3.68 44.53 -22.19
C LEU A 82 -2.89 43.50 -23.00
N ILE A 83 -2.54 42.40 -22.34
CA ILE A 83 -1.89 41.26 -22.97
C ILE A 83 -2.82 40.07 -22.79
N GLU A 84 -3.29 39.55 -23.90
CA GLU A 84 -4.07 38.33 -23.97
C GLU A 84 -3.15 37.14 -24.24
N TYR A 85 -3.38 36.07 -23.50
CA TYR A 85 -2.75 34.77 -23.66
C TYR A 85 -3.87 33.76 -23.90
N LYS A 86 -3.89 33.19 -25.10
CA LYS A 86 -4.84 32.15 -25.47
C LYS A 86 -4.12 30.81 -25.57
N PHE A 87 -4.68 29.79 -24.91
CA PHE A 87 -4.19 28.42 -24.92
C PHE A 87 -5.31 27.52 -25.45
N GLU A 88 -5.07 26.80 -26.54
CA GLU A 88 -6.03 25.84 -27.12
C GLU A 88 -5.53 24.40 -26.98
N PHE A 89 -6.41 23.49 -26.58
CA PHE A 89 -6.11 22.07 -26.38
C PHE A 89 -7.06 21.23 -27.26
N SER A 90 -6.51 20.39 -28.13
CA SER A 90 -7.26 19.45 -28.97
C SER A 90 -6.87 18.00 -28.62
N ASN A 91 -7.87 17.13 -28.47
CA ASN A 91 -7.80 15.71 -28.10
C ASN A 91 -7.72 15.46 -26.58
N SER A 92 -8.88 15.21 -25.95
CA SER A 92 -9.08 15.26 -24.51
C SER A 92 -9.38 13.92 -23.83
N SER A 93 -8.92 12.79 -24.38
CA SER A 93 -9.10 11.50 -23.71
C SER A 93 -8.43 11.47 -22.31
N ASN A 94 -7.43 12.33 -22.06
CA ASN A 94 -6.60 12.32 -20.84
C ASN A 94 -6.61 13.61 -20.01
N LEU A 95 -7.65 14.42 -20.13
CA LEU A 95 -7.71 15.75 -19.53
C LEU A 95 -8.79 15.83 -18.45
N SER A 96 -8.70 14.96 -17.44
CA SER A 96 -9.43 15.12 -16.17
C SER A 96 -8.50 15.71 -15.11
N ASP A 97 -8.94 16.81 -14.48
CA ASP A 97 -8.30 17.54 -13.38
C ASP A 97 -6.96 18.25 -13.71
N PHE A 98 -7.03 19.57 -13.86
CA PHE A 98 -5.85 20.42 -14.08
C PHE A 98 -5.60 21.36 -12.90
N ILE A 99 -4.33 21.65 -12.63
CA ILE A 99 -3.93 22.71 -11.70
C ILE A 99 -3.35 23.87 -12.50
N LEU A 100 -4.04 25.00 -12.52
CA LEU A 100 -3.51 26.18 -13.17
C LEU A 100 -2.52 26.90 -12.23
N ARG A 101 -1.23 26.63 -12.39
CA ARG A 101 -0.16 27.32 -11.63
C ARG A 101 0.46 28.45 -12.42
N LEU A 102 0.16 29.69 -12.05
CA LEU A 102 0.76 30.86 -12.67
C LEU A 102 2.14 31.13 -12.04
N TYR A 103 3.20 30.80 -12.78
CA TYR A 103 4.57 31.01 -12.33
C TYR A 103 5.16 32.33 -12.84
N ARG A 104 6.02 32.95 -12.01
CA ARG A 104 6.85 34.10 -12.37
C ARG A 104 8.34 33.73 -12.23
N PRO A 105 9.16 33.85 -13.26
CA PRO A 105 10.58 33.52 -13.15
C PRO A 105 11.37 34.51 -12.30
N LYS A 106 12.38 33.96 -11.62
CA LYS A 106 13.15 34.56 -10.51
C LYS A 106 13.79 35.93 -10.79
N ASN A 107 13.98 36.31 -12.07
CA ASN A 107 14.70 37.54 -12.45
C ASN A 107 13.80 38.66 -13.01
N SER A 108 12.49 38.61 -12.76
CA SER A 108 11.56 39.62 -13.27
C SER A 108 11.10 40.57 -12.17
N SER A 109 11.16 41.90 -12.40
CA SER A 109 10.66 42.94 -11.48
C SER A 109 9.45 43.66 -12.10
N GLY A 110 8.42 43.94 -11.29
CA GLY A 110 7.15 44.50 -11.78
C GLY A 110 5.88 43.91 -11.16
N THR A 111 4.71 44.53 -11.42
CA THR A 111 3.40 44.08 -10.91
C THR A 111 2.46 43.79 -12.08
N ILE A 112 1.79 42.63 -12.04
CA ILE A 112 0.81 42.20 -13.06
C ILE A 112 -0.55 42.08 -12.38
N GLU A 113 -1.58 42.62 -13.04
CA GLU A 113 -2.98 42.50 -12.62
C GLU A 113 -3.70 41.58 -13.62
N ILE A 114 -4.27 40.49 -13.14
CA ILE A 114 -5.11 39.59 -13.96
C ILE A 114 -6.50 40.21 -14.04
N SER A 115 -6.92 40.59 -15.25
CA SER A 115 -8.22 41.25 -15.46
C SER A 115 -9.33 40.26 -15.78
N LYS A 116 -9.02 39.13 -16.44
CA LYS A 116 -10.00 38.07 -16.75
C LYS A 116 -9.31 36.73 -17.01
N LEU A 117 -9.91 35.64 -16.52
CA LEU A 117 -9.57 34.27 -16.92
C LEU A 117 -10.87 33.56 -17.34
N THR A 118 -10.89 33.01 -18.55
CA THR A 118 -12.05 32.31 -19.13
C THR A 118 -11.63 30.93 -19.59
N ILE A 119 -12.47 29.92 -19.36
CA ILE A 119 -12.25 28.55 -19.85
C ILE A 119 -13.50 28.08 -20.60
N ASP A 120 -13.33 27.76 -21.87
CA ASP A 120 -14.37 27.31 -22.80
C ASP A 120 -14.14 25.85 -23.20
N TYR A 121 -15.22 25.06 -23.39
CA TYR A 121 -15.12 23.65 -23.79
C TYR A 121 -16.20 23.19 -24.79
N GLN A 122 -15.89 22.19 -25.63
CA GLN A 122 -16.80 21.57 -26.61
C GLN A 122 -16.81 20.03 -26.54
N PHE A 123 -17.95 19.43 -26.91
CA PHE A 123 -18.16 17.97 -27.05
C PHE A 123 -18.57 17.65 -28.49
N ASP A 124 -17.99 16.61 -29.09
CA ASP A 124 -18.44 16.04 -30.36
C ASP A 124 -19.54 15.00 -30.13
N LYS A 125 -20.65 15.13 -30.87
CA LYS A 125 -21.80 14.21 -30.75
C LYS A 125 -21.44 12.84 -31.32
N VAL A 126 -21.25 11.84 -30.45
CA VAL A 126 -21.29 10.42 -30.85
C VAL A 126 -22.74 9.94 -30.82
N SER A 127 -23.31 9.63 -31.98
CA SER A 127 -24.65 9.06 -32.12
C SER A 127 -24.65 7.56 -31.79
N VAL A 128 -25.35 7.18 -30.71
CA VAL A 128 -25.66 5.78 -30.38
C VAL A 128 -27.08 5.47 -30.88
N PRO A 129 -27.33 4.38 -31.62
CA PRO A 129 -28.67 4.06 -32.08
C PRO A 129 -29.52 3.58 -30.89
N VAL A 130 -30.65 4.26 -30.66
CA VAL A 130 -31.64 3.92 -29.65
C VAL A 130 -32.44 2.71 -30.14
N ARG A 131 -32.32 1.54 -29.48
CA ARG A 131 -33.34 0.48 -29.58
C ARG A 131 -34.50 0.84 -28.64
N LYS A 132 -35.69 0.94 -29.21
CA LYS A 132 -36.96 1.14 -28.49
C LYS A 132 -37.21 -0.02 -27.54
N LEU A 133 -37.54 0.32 -26.29
CA LEU A 133 -38.18 -0.58 -25.33
C LEU A 133 -39.58 -0.91 -25.85
N ASN A 134 -39.85 -2.20 -26.05
CA ASN A 134 -41.20 -2.73 -25.98
C ASN A 134 -41.30 -3.47 -24.65
N ASP A 135 -42.30 -3.07 -23.88
CA ASP A 135 -42.81 -3.76 -22.71
C ASP A 135 -43.31 -5.15 -23.14
N ASP A 136 -42.86 -6.20 -22.43
CA ASP A 136 -43.67 -7.33 -21.97
C ASP A 136 -42.79 -8.45 -21.39
N PHE A 137 -43.34 -9.09 -20.34
CA PHE A 137 -42.99 -10.40 -19.73
C PHE A 137 -42.08 -10.51 -18.49
N SER A 138 -42.78 -10.80 -17.38
CA SER A 138 -42.64 -11.90 -16.39
C SER A 138 -41.34 -12.14 -15.61
N PRO A 139 -41.45 -12.50 -14.31
CA PRO A 139 -40.30 -12.79 -13.46
C PRO A 139 -39.88 -14.26 -13.62
N ASP A 140 -38.83 -14.52 -14.40
CA ASP A 140 -37.93 -15.65 -14.14
C ASP A 140 -36.63 -15.49 -14.95
N GLN A 141 -35.52 -15.79 -14.29
CA GLN A 141 -34.13 -15.78 -14.77
C GLN A 141 -33.47 -14.42 -15.02
N GLN A 142 -32.57 -14.04 -14.10
CA GLN A 142 -31.35 -13.29 -14.44
C GLN A 142 -30.30 -13.44 -13.33
N GLU A 143 -29.41 -14.43 -13.52
CA GLU A 143 -28.07 -14.37 -12.96
C GLU A 143 -27.40 -13.10 -13.47
N ARG A 144 -27.00 -12.22 -12.53
CA ARG A 144 -26.25 -11.02 -12.87
C ARG A 144 -24.85 -11.42 -13.32
N GLU A 145 -24.56 -11.22 -14.61
CA GLU A 145 -23.20 -11.28 -15.16
C GLU A 145 -22.29 -10.30 -14.38
N LYS A 146 -21.35 -10.86 -13.61
CA LYS A 146 -20.25 -10.11 -13.00
C LYS A 146 -19.11 -9.98 -14.03
N PRO A 147 -18.37 -8.86 -14.06
CA PRO A 147 -17.26 -8.60 -15.00
C PRO A 147 -16.00 -9.41 -14.63
N GLY A 148 -16.12 -10.73 -14.53
CA GLY A 148 -15.03 -11.69 -14.38
C GLY A 148 -15.16 -12.89 -15.32
N ASN A 149 -16.34 -13.18 -15.87
CA ASN A 149 -16.62 -14.44 -16.56
C ASN A 149 -15.85 -14.68 -17.89
N ASN A 150 -15.24 -13.65 -18.49
CA ASN A 150 -14.55 -13.79 -19.78
C ASN A 150 -13.11 -14.31 -19.70
N LEU A 151 -12.47 -14.36 -18.51
CA LEU A 151 -11.16 -15.02 -18.34
C LEU A 151 -11.25 -16.56 -18.25
N PHE A 152 -12.45 -17.10 -18.03
CA PHE A 152 -12.65 -18.52 -17.69
C PHE A 152 -12.81 -19.46 -18.88
N LEU A 153 -12.96 -18.94 -20.10
CA LEU A 153 -13.22 -19.75 -21.31
C LEU A 153 -11.94 -20.18 -22.06
N LYS A 154 -10.75 -19.76 -21.61
CA LYS A 154 -9.49 -19.94 -22.35
C LYS A 154 -8.63 -21.15 -21.92
N TYR A 155 -8.83 -21.71 -20.72
CA TYR A 155 -8.04 -22.83 -20.21
C TYR A 155 -8.80 -24.14 -20.35
N LYS A 156 -8.74 -24.71 -21.56
CA LYS A 156 -9.44 -25.96 -21.90
C LYS A 156 -8.59 -27.24 -21.73
N ASP A 157 -7.34 -27.13 -21.27
CA ASP A 157 -6.46 -28.29 -21.00
C ASP A 157 -5.65 -28.10 -19.71
N GLY A 158 -6.00 -28.85 -18.65
CA GLY A 158 -5.22 -28.97 -17.41
C GLY A 158 -5.16 -27.73 -16.50
N LYS A 159 -4.83 -27.95 -15.21
CA LYS A 159 -4.48 -26.86 -14.28
C LYS A 159 -2.99 -26.54 -14.42
N SER A 160 -2.63 -25.26 -14.36
CA SER A 160 -1.22 -24.84 -14.32
C SER A 160 -0.59 -25.21 -12.98
N LYS A 161 0.54 -25.92 -13.01
CA LYS A 161 1.26 -26.40 -11.82
C LYS A 161 2.22 -25.34 -11.29
N VAL A 162 1.97 -24.91 -10.05
CA VAL A 162 2.73 -23.84 -9.39
C VAL A 162 3.38 -24.36 -8.11
N ALA A 163 4.70 -24.22 -7.98
CA ALA A 163 5.44 -24.55 -6.77
C ALA A 163 5.92 -23.29 -6.05
N PHE A 164 5.54 -23.12 -4.78
CA PHE A 164 6.13 -22.13 -3.88
C PHE A 164 7.26 -22.78 -3.08
N ILE A 165 8.50 -22.31 -3.23
CA ILE A 165 9.66 -22.82 -2.49
C ILE A 165 10.03 -21.86 -1.36
N VAL A 166 9.98 -22.35 -0.12
CA VAL A 166 10.28 -21.59 1.09
C VAL A 166 11.62 -22.04 1.68
N PRO A 167 12.70 -21.24 1.56
CA PRO A 167 14.06 -21.67 1.90
C PRO A 167 14.40 -21.60 3.40
N TYR A 168 13.65 -20.84 4.19
CA TYR A 168 13.95 -20.58 5.60
C TYR A 168 13.04 -21.36 6.53
N SER A 169 13.48 -21.62 7.78
CA SER A 169 12.75 -22.40 8.79
C SER A 169 11.87 -21.56 9.73
N ILE A 170 11.92 -20.23 9.60
CA ILE A 170 11.31 -19.28 10.54
C ILE A 170 9.88 -18.96 10.09
N TYR A 171 9.02 -18.59 11.03
CA TYR A 171 7.69 -18.03 10.74
C TYR A 171 7.66 -16.54 11.09
N GLY A 172 7.20 -15.72 10.15
CA GLY A 172 7.11 -14.27 10.24
C GLY A 172 6.25 -13.69 9.12
N GLY A 173 6.44 -12.40 8.83
CA GLY A 173 5.61 -11.69 7.86
C GLY A 173 5.67 -12.30 6.45
N ALA A 174 6.88 -12.70 6.03
CA ALA A 174 7.14 -13.41 4.78
C ALA A 174 6.24 -14.65 4.59
N GLU A 175 6.19 -15.50 5.62
CA GLU A 175 5.46 -16.76 5.60
C GLU A 175 3.94 -16.53 5.66
N VAL A 176 3.48 -15.52 6.40
CA VAL A 176 2.08 -15.10 6.42
C VAL A 176 1.67 -14.57 5.04
N TYR A 177 2.52 -13.78 4.40
CA TYR A 177 2.28 -13.25 3.06
C TYR A 177 2.12 -14.37 2.01
N ILE A 178 3.05 -15.32 2.00
CA ILE A 178 2.98 -16.51 1.14
C ILE A 178 1.72 -17.33 1.44
N LYS A 179 1.41 -17.56 2.72
CA LYS A 179 0.19 -18.28 3.12
C LYS A 179 -1.06 -17.59 2.59
N ASN A 180 -1.15 -16.26 2.65
CA ASN A 180 -2.31 -15.52 2.14
C ASN A 180 -2.45 -15.65 0.62
N ILE A 181 -1.36 -15.55 -0.15
CA ILE A 181 -1.37 -15.76 -1.60
C ILE A 181 -1.79 -17.20 -1.92
N ILE A 182 -1.09 -18.18 -1.35
CA ILE A 182 -1.30 -19.61 -1.61
C ILE A 182 -2.71 -20.03 -1.25
N THR A 183 -3.33 -19.50 -0.20
CA THR A 183 -4.70 -19.89 0.17
C THR A 183 -5.75 -19.27 -0.75
N LYS A 184 -5.48 -18.08 -1.31
CA LYS A 184 -6.44 -17.33 -2.14
C LYS A 184 -6.33 -17.55 -3.65
N LEU A 185 -5.20 -18.05 -4.16
CA LEU A 185 -5.05 -18.36 -5.60
C LEU A 185 -6.19 -19.27 -6.10
N ASN A 186 -6.59 -19.16 -7.36
CA ASN A 186 -7.72 -19.95 -7.85
C ASN A 186 -7.33 -21.42 -8.07
N LYS A 187 -7.89 -22.35 -7.28
CA LYS A 187 -7.57 -23.79 -7.32
C LYS A 187 -8.20 -24.52 -8.50
N ASN A 188 -9.12 -23.87 -9.23
CA ASN A 188 -9.65 -24.41 -10.47
C ASN A 188 -8.71 -24.14 -11.64
N ILE A 189 -7.83 -23.14 -11.52
CA ILE A 189 -6.87 -22.74 -12.56
C ILE A 189 -5.46 -23.28 -12.22
N PHE A 190 -5.06 -23.19 -10.95
CA PHE A 190 -3.73 -23.57 -10.49
C PHE A 190 -3.76 -24.82 -9.61
N ASP A 191 -2.87 -25.76 -9.89
CA ASP A 191 -2.50 -26.85 -9.00
C ASP A 191 -1.29 -26.42 -8.18
N ILE A 192 -1.48 -26.23 -6.87
CA ILE A 192 -0.53 -25.50 -6.02
C ILE A 192 0.18 -26.46 -5.07
N SER A 193 1.51 -26.42 -5.15
CA SER A 193 2.41 -27.08 -4.21
C SER A 193 3.20 -26.06 -3.41
N ILE A 194 3.46 -26.39 -2.15
CA ILE A 194 4.45 -25.68 -1.33
C ILE A 194 5.56 -26.66 -0.92
N VAL A 195 6.79 -26.24 -1.16
CA VAL A 195 8.01 -27.00 -0.89
C VAL A 195 8.80 -26.28 0.19
N PHE A 196 8.92 -26.91 1.34
CA PHE A 196 9.70 -26.39 2.47
C PHE A 196 11.09 -26.98 2.42
N LEU A 197 12.10 -26.12 2.48
CA LEU A 197 13.48 -26.54 2.69
C LEU A 197 13.75 -26.50 4.19
N LYS A 198 14.23 -27.62 4.75
CA LYS A 198 14.44 -27.82 6.19
C LYS A 198 13.12 -27.80 6.99
N ASN A 199 13.21 -28.08 8.29
CA ASN A 199 12.03 -28.05 9.17
C ASN A 199 11.50 -26.61 9.30
N ASN A 200 10.36 -26.32 8.68
CA ASN A 200 9.72 -25.00 8.72
C ASN A 200 8.42 -25.05 9.54
N LYS A 201 8.27 -24.12 10.50
CA LYS A 201 7.04 -23.99 11.31
C LYS A 201 5.78 -23.76 10.46
N LEU A 202 5.87 -23.08 9.32
CA LEU A 202 4.78 -22.85 8.36
C LEU A 202 4.15 -24.17 7.87
N TYR A 203 4.92 -25.27 7.79
CA TYR A 203 4.39 -26.59 7.40
C TYR A 203 3.19 -27.01 8.27
N PHE A 204 3.29 -26.78 9.59
CA PHE A 204 2.25 -27.10 10.58
C PHE A 204 1.15 -26.03 10.65
N LEU A 205 1.39 -24.84 10.09
CA LEU A 205 0.44 -23.72 10.09
C LEU A 205 -0.36 -23.62 8.78
N MET A 206 0.01 -24.39 7.75
CA MET A 206 -0.71 -24.49 6.50
C MET A 206 -1.77 -25.59 6.60
N GLU A 207 -3.02 -25.17 6.77
CA GLU A 207 -4.18 -26.04 7.02
C GLU A 207 -5.02 -26.32 5.76
N ASP A 208 -4.78 -25.61 4.65
CA ASP A 208 -5.52 -25.79 3.40
C ASP A 208 -5.20 -27.16 2.78
N LYS A 209 -6.18 -28.07 2.80
CA LYS A 209 -6.07 -29.44 2.27
C LYS A 209 -5.97 -29.49 0.75
N ARG A 210 -6.26 -28.39 0.04
CA ARG A 210 -6.18 -28.30 -1.43
C ARG A 210 -4.77 -27.94 -1.92
N VAL A 211 -3.83 -27.73 -1.00
CA VAL A 211 -2.44 -27.39 -1.31
C VAL A 211 -1.55 -28.58 -0.95
N ALA A 212 -0.80 -29.09 -1.93
CA ALA A 212 0.16 -30.16 -1.69
C ALA A 212 1.37 -29.62 -0.90
N LYS A 213 1.81 -30.33 0.14
CA LYS A 213 2.89 -29.88 1.04
C LYS A 213 4.03 -30.88 1.04
N TYR A 214 5.23 -30.42 0.71
CA TYR A 214 6.44 -31.24 0.67
C TYR A 214 7.50 -30.68 1.62
N ASN A 215 8.08 -31.53 2.47
CA ASN A 215 9.17 -31.15 3.35
C ASN A 215 10.46 -31.85 2.89
N ILE A 216 11.38 -31.07 2.33
CA ILE A 216 12.59 -31.56 1.70
C ILE A 216 13.79 -31.23 2.59
N LYS A 217 14.46 -32.28 3.05
CA LYS A 217 15.56 -32.17 4.02
C LYS A 217 16.94 -32.04 3.38
N SER A 218 17.09 -32.39 2.10
CA SER A 218 18.37 -32.31 1.38
C SER A 218 18.19 -31.80 -0.05
N ASP A 219 19.25 -31.19 -0.58
CA ASP A 219 19.23 -30.58 -1.91
C ASP A 219 19.05 -31.60 -3.04
N ASN A 220 19.57 -32.82 -2.87
CA ASN A 220 19.38 -33.91 -3.84
C ASN A 220 17.91 -34.33 -3.93
N HIS A 221 17.20 -34.33 -2.79
CA HIS A 221 15.76 -34.61 -2.80
C HIS A 221 14.95 -33.47 -3.44
N LEU A 222 15.42 -32.23 -3.36
CA LEU A 222 14.79 -31.10 -4.06
C LEU A 222 14.85 -31.30 -5.57
N GLU A 223 16.01 -31.69 -6.07
CA GLU A 223 16.22 -31.95 -7.50
C GLU A 223 15.29 -33.05 -8.02
N VAL A 224 15.29 -34.20 -7.34
CA VAL A 224 14.42 -35.34 -7.69
C VAL A 224 12.95 -34.96 -7.63
N HIS A 225 12.54 -34.21 -6.60
CA HIS A 225 11.16 -33.73 -6.47
C HIS A 225 10.77 -32.85 -7.65
N LEU A 226 11.54 -31.77 -7.91
CA LEU A 226 11.22 -30.84 -8.98
C LEU A 226 11.20 -31.52 -10.36
N SER A 227 12.14 -32.43 -10.65
CA SER A 227 12.13 -33.24 -11.88
C SER A 227 10.88 -34.09 -12.05
N SER A 228 10.33 -34.63 -10.95
CA SER A 228 9.20 -35.55 -11.02
C SER A 228 7.85 -34.87 -11.25
N GLN A 229 7.74 -33.59 -10.88
CA GLN A 229 6.45 -32.90 -10.82
C GLN A 229 6.10 -32.12 -12.09
N ASN A 230 7.11 -31.71 -12.87
CA ASN A 230 6.98 -30.86 -14.06
C ASN A 230 6.15 -29.59 -13.76
N TYR A 231 6.70 -28.68 -12.96
CA TYR A 231 6.02 -27.43 -12.61
C TYR A 231 6.11 -26.41 -13.77
N ASP A 232 5.00 -25.75 -14.09
CA ASP A 232 5.00 -24.65 -15.06
C ASP A 232 5.68 -23.41 -14.47
N HIS A 233 5.41 -23.15 -13.17
CA HIS A 233 5.94 -22.01 -12.43
C HIS A 233 6.60 -22.43 -11.13
N ILE A 234 7.82 -21.96 -10.90
CA ILE A 234 8.45 -21.98 -9.59
C ILE A 234 8.51 -20.55 -9.06
N ILE A 235 7.94 -20.34 -7.88
CA ILE A 235 7.99 -19.09 -7.14
C ILE A 235 8.83 -19.34 -5.90
N TYR A 236 9.94 -18.62 -5.74
CA TYR A 236 10.80 -18.76 -4.57
C TYR A 236 11.02 -17.42 -3.88
N TYR A 237 11.33 -17.50 -2.59
CA TYR A 237 11.64 -16.32 -1.79
C TYR A 237 13.12 -15.97 -1.89
N ASN A 238 13.44 -14.67 -2.02
CA ASN A 238 14.80 -14.15 -2.18
C ASN A 238 15.86 -14.93 -1.38
N SER A 239 16.64 -15.75 -2.08
CA SER A 239 17.76 -16.54 -1.57
C SER A 239 18.72 -16.82 -2.73
N LEU A 240 19.96 -16.34 -2.59
CA LEU A 240 21.04 -16.50 -3.55
C LEU A 240 21.43 -17.98 -3.69
N GLY A 241 21.55 -18.70 -2.58
CA GLY A 241 21.82 -20.13 -2.56
C GLY A 241 20.75 -20.95 -3.28
N LEU A 242 19.47 -20.67 -3.00
CA LEU A 242 18.37 -21.35 -3.68
C LEU A 242 18.34 -21.02 -5.18
N TYR A 243 18.52 -19.75 -5.55
CA TYR A 243 18.59 -19.35 -6.95
C TYR A 243 19.72 -20.08 -7.70
N ASN A 244 20.93 -20.11 -7.14
CA ASN A 244 22.07 -20.80 -7.73
C ASN A 244 21.80 -22.30 -7.96
N LYS A 245 21.08 -22.94 -7.02
CA LYS A 245 20.68 -24.35 -7.15
C LYS A 245 19.57 -24.54 -8.20
N LEU A 246 18.60 -23.63 -8.30
CA LEU A 246 17.56 -23.69 -9.32
C LEU A 246 18.11 -23.46 -10.74
N ILE A 247 19.07 -22.55 -10.91
CA ILE A 247 19.68 -22.31 -12.24
C ILE A 247 20.61 -23.44 -12.66
N SER A 248 21.28 -24.13 -11.73
CA SER A 248 22.08 -25.31 -12.08
C SER A 248 21.20 -26.41 -12.65
N MET A 249 19.98 -26.56 -12.13
CA MET A 249 18.96 -27.46 -12.67
C MET A 249 18.44 -26.98 -14.03
N LYS A 250 18.14 -25.68 -14.18
CA LYS A 250 17.58 -25.13 -15.43
C LYS A 250 18.51 -25.29 -16.64
N LYS A 251 19.83 -25.27 -16.46
CA LYS A 251 20.81 -25.48 -17.54
C LYS A 251 20.66 -26.83 -18.26
N ASP A 252 20.00 -27.81 -17.63
CA ASP A 252 19.72 -29.11 -18.23
C ASP A 252 18.32 -29.20 -18.86
N ASP A 253 17.58 -28.07 -18.99
CA ASP A 253 16.24 -27.93 -19.60
C ASP A 253 15.13 -28.86 -19.04
N LYS A 254 15.32 -29.41 -17.84
CA LYS A 254 14.53 -30.55 -17.35
C LYS A 254 13.38 -30.26 -16.38
N PHE A 255 13.22 -29.04 -15.85
CA PHE A 255 12.58 -28.89 -14.52
C PHE A 255 11.35 -27.98 -14.44
N PHE A 256 11.39 -26.80 -15.07
CA PHE A 256 10.28 -25.84 -15.02
C PHE A 256 10.38 -24.80 -16.14
N SER A 257 9.24 -24.26 -16.56
CA SER A 257 9.19 -23.25 -17.63
C SER A 257 9.58 -21.86 -17.11
N LYS A 258 8.97 -21.42 -16.01
CA LYS A 258 9.12 -20.04 -15.50
C LYS A 258 9.59 -19.98 -14.06
N LEU A 259 10.52 -19.05 -13.80
CA LEU A 259 11.06 -18.79 -12.47
C LEU A 259 10.64 -17.41 -12.01
N HIS A 260 10.03 -17.34 -10.83
CA HIS A 260 9.58 -16.09 -10.24
C HIS A 260 10.21 -15.93 -8.85
N GLU A 261 10.58 -14.71 -8.53
CA GLU A 261 11.16 -14.36 -7.24
C GLU A 261 10.22 -13.46 -6.46
N ILE A 262 10.01 -13.75 -5.17
CA ILE A 262 9.40 -12.82 -4.22
C ILE A 262 10.50 -12.14 -3.41
N TYR A 263 10.52 -10.82 -3.50
CA TYR A 263 11.52 -9.96 -2.91
C TYR A 263 10.88 -9.00 -1.90
N HIS A 264 11.07 -9.31 -0.61
CA HIS A 264 10.29 -8.71 0.48
C HIS A 264 11.05 -7.73 1.36
N SER A 265 12.39 -7.76 1.37
CA SER A 265 13.17 -6.77 2.13
C SER A 265 14.63 -6.80 1.72
N ASP A 266 15.23 -5.62 1.63
CA ASP A 266 16.66 -5.47 1.43
C ASP A 266 17.44 -5.74 2.74
N PHE A 267 18.65 -6.29 2.59
CA PHE A 267 19.78 -6.23 3.54
C PHE A 267 19.86 -7.15 4.77
N TYR A 268 18.89 -8.01 5.07
CA TYR A 268 19.00 -8.82 6.30
C TYR A 268 19.75 -10.14 6.16
N TRP A 269 19.72 -10.72 4.96
CA TRP A 269 20.20 -12.08 4.76
C TRP A 269 21.56 -12.03 4.06
N PRO A 270 22.60 -12.65 4.63
CA PRO A 270 23.89 -12.82 3.95
C PRO A 270 23.75 -13.51 2.59
N ASP A 271 22.68 -14.28 2.42
CA ASP A 271 22.30 -14.99 1.21
C ASP A 271 21.29 -14.21 0.34
N SER A 272 21.29 -12.87 0.38
CA SER A 272 20.36 -12.07 -0.41
C SER A 272 20.80 -11.92 -1.87
N LEU A 273 19.87 -12.05 -2.82
CA LEU A 273 20.11 -11.81 -4.25
C LEU A 273 20.42 -10.36 -4.59
N CYS A 274 20.26 -9.40 -3.66
CA CYS A 274 20.76 -8.04 -3.87
C CYS A 274 22.27 -7.98 -4.10
N LEU A 275 23.01 -9.02 -3.70
CA LEU A 275 24.45 -9.14 -3.92
C LEU A 275 24.80 -9.59 -5.34
N MET A 276 23.81 -10.03 -6.13
CA MET A 276 24.01 -10.57 -7.46
C MET A 276 23.71 -9.53 -8.53
N LYS A 277 24.67 -9.31 -9.42
CA LYS A 277 24.57 -8.30 -10.50
C LYS A 277 23.74 -8.76 -11.70
N ASP A 278 23.58 -10.07 -11.92
CA ASP A 278 22.83 -10.60 -13.07
C ASP A 278 21.88 -11.72 -12.64
N ARG A 279 20.58 -11.54 -12.88
CA ARG A 279 19.47 -12.44 -12.52
C ARG A 279 18.92 -13.24 -13.72
N LYS A 280 19.78 -13.57 -14.70
CA LYS A 280 19.48 -14.09 -16.04
C LYS A 280 18.21 -14.93 -16.27
N TYR A 281 17.81 -15.80 -15.35
CA TYR A 281 16.72 -16.78 -15.59
C TYR A 281 15.37 -16.42 -14.96
N ILE A 282 15.28 -15.27 -14.29
CA ILE A 282 14.04 -14.83 -13.65
C ILE A 282 13.07 -14.33 -14.72
N SER A 283 11.87 -14.92 -14.75
CA SER A 283 10.74 -14.51 -15.59
C SER A 283 9.98 -13.35 -14.96
N SER A 284 9.82 -13.32 -13.64
CA SER A 284 9.21 -12.18 -12.95
C SER A 284 9.75 -11.98 -11.53
N LEU A 285 9.95 -10.72 -11.15
CA LEU A 285 10.33 -10.29 -9.82
C LEU A 285 9.14 -9.59 -9.15
N PHE A 286 8.56 -10.21 -8.13
CA PHE A 286 7.55 -9.62 -7.28
C PHE A 286 8.20 -8.89 -6.11
N THR A 287 7.90 -7.62 -5.93
CA THR A 287 8.47 -6.80 -4.86
C THR A 287 7.38 -6.29 -3.94
N VAL A 288 7.62 -6.21 -2.63
CA VAL A 288 6.60 -5.73 -1.69
C VAL A 288 6.49 -4.22 -1.59
N SER A 289 7.43 -3.48 -2.17
CA SER A 289 7.48 -2.02 -2.12
C SER A 289 7.88 -1.46 -3.50
N PRO A 290 7.32 -0.32 -3.93
CA PRO A 290 7.71 0.33 -5.18
C PRO A 290 9.19 0.70 -5.21
N PHE A 291 9.75 1.14 -4.08
CA PHE A 291 11.18 1.44 -3.95
C PHE A 291 12.04 0.20 -4.27
N LEU A 292 11.67 -0.97 -3.76
CA LEU A 292 12.35 -2.24 -4.11
C LEU A 292 12.16 -2.59 -5.58
N CYS A 293 10.97 -2.29 -6.11
CA CYS A 293 10.66 -2.40 -7.52
C CYS A 293 11.48 -1.42 -8.38
N GLU A 294 12.11 -0.40 -7.84
CA GLU A 294 13.01 0.47 -8.61
C GLU A 294 14.47 0.11 -8.39
N SER A 295 14.85 -0.24 -7.16
CA SER A 295 16.23 -0.45 -6.75
C SER A 295 16.88 -1.75 -7.23
N VAL A 296 16.10 -2.75 -7.67
CA VAL A 296 16.62 -4.09 -8.02
C VAL A 296 16.77 -4.30 -9.53
N ASP A 297 17.97 -4.55 -10.03
CA ASP A 297 18.14 -4.89 -11.45
C ASP A 297 17.50 -6.24 -11.82
N ILE A 298 16.90 -6.32 -13.01
CA ILE A 298 16.33 -7.55 -13.57
C ILE A 298 16.81 -7.80 -15.01
N PRO A 299 16.80 -9.05 -15.50
CA PRO A 299 17.19 -9.34 -16.87
C PRO A 299 16.28 -8.68 -17.90
N ILE A 300 16.83 -8.41 -19.08
CA ILE A 300 16.05 -7.98 -20.23
C ILE A 300 14.97 -9.04 -20.54
N GLY A 301 13.71 -8.60 -20.62
CA GLY A 301 12.55 -9.47 -20.87
C GLY A 301 11.91 -10.07 -19.61
N ALA A 302 12.51 -9.89 -18.44
CA ALA A 302 11.86 -10.23 -17.17
C ALA A 302 10.83 -9.16 -16.79
N ARG A 303 9.77 -9.57 -16.09
CA ARG A 303 8.75 -8.64 -15.57
C ARG A 303 9.10 -8.19 -14.15
N LYS A 304 8.93 -6.90 -13.87
CA LYS A 304 8.98 -6.37 -12.50
C LYS A 304 7.56 -6.07 -12.07
N VAL A 305 7.16 -6.61 -10.93
CA VAL A 305 5.79 -6.52 -10.44
C VAL A 305 5.81 -6.02 -9.00
N HIS A 306 5.09 -4.94 -8.74
CA HIS A 306 4.83 -4.52 -7.37
C HIS A 306 3.65 -5.33 -6.83
N ALA A 307 3.90 -6.13 -5.80
CA ALA A 307 2.92 -6.95 -5.11
C ALA A 307 3.09 -6.69 -3.59
N PRO A 308 2.44 -5.65 -3.05
CA PRO A 308 2.58 -5.29 -1.64
C PRO A 308 2.08 -6.39 -0.72
N VAL A 309 2.51 -6.35 0.54
CA VAL A 309 2.09 -7.37 1.51
C VAL A 309 0.59 -7.29 1.74
N GLY A 310 -0.13 -8.37 1.43
CA GLY A 310 -1.57 -8.46 1.57
C GLY A 310 -2.01 -9.15 2.86
N ILE A 311 -3.03 -8.60 3.51
CA ILE A 311 -3.74 -9.22 4.63
C ILE A 311 -5.19 -9.52 4.26
N ASP A 312 -5.79 -10.46 4.99
CA ASP A 312 -7.15 -10.92 4.73
C ASP A 312 -8.16 -10.04 5.46
N ILE A 313 -8.55 -8.91 4.84
CA ILE A 313 -9.39 -7.87 5.46
C ILE A 313 -10.70 -8.46 5.99
N ASP A 314 -11.28 -9.44 5.30
CA ASP A 314 -12.55 -10.08 5.68
C ASP A 314 -12.48 -10.84 7.02
N LYS A 315 -11.28 -11.17 7.49
CA LYS A 315 -11.08 -11.78 8.82
C LYS A 315 -11.18 -10.75 9.95
N PHE A 316 -11.04 -9.46 9.66
CA PHE A 316 -11.01 -8.40 10.64
C PHE A 316 -12.38 -7.73 10.78
N GLY A 317 -12.80 -7.44 12.02
CA GLY A 317 -14.03 -6.69 12.29
C GLY A 317 -14.98 -7.35 13.30
N ASN A 318 -14.87 -8.66 13.50
CA ASN A 318 -15.69 -9.38 14.48
C ASN A 318 -14.91 -9.67 15.76
N LYS A 319 -15.44 -9.19 16.89
CA LYS A 319 -14.94 -9.57 18.23
C LYS A 319 -15.44 -10.96 18.56
N ASP A 320 -14.53 -11.93 18.59
CA ASP A 320 -14.82 -13.27 19.09
C ASP A 320 -14.39 -13.36 20.57
N PHE A 321 -15.32 -13.02 21.46
CA PHE A 321 -15.04 -13.00 22.91
C PHE A 321 -14.70 -14.40 23.43
N HIS A 322 -15.36 -15.45 22.91
CA HIS A 322 -15.11 -16.82 23.33
C HIS A 322 -13.71 -17.27 22.93
N TYR A 323 -13.27 -16.98 21.71
CA TYR A 323 -11.89 -17.24 21.29
C TYR A 323 -10.90 -16.42 22.14
N PHE A 324 -11.17 -15.13 22.33
CA PHE A 324 -10.29 -14.26 23.12
C PHE A 324 -10.14 -14.75 24.56
N GLU A 325 -11.23 -15.09 25.23
CA GLU A 325 -11.21 -15.59 26.61
C GLU A 325 -10.46 -16.92 26.72
N ASN A 326 -10.87 -17.92 25.94
CA ASN A 326 -10.41 -19.30 26.11
C ASN A 326 -9.06 -19.58 25.44
N ASN A 327 -8.72 -18.88 24.36
CA ASN A 327 -7.51 -19.15 23.58
C ASN A 327 -6.39 -18.14 23.79
N PHE A 328 -6.68 -16.99 24.41
CA PHE A 328 -5.68 -15.96 24.68
C PHE A 328 -5.59 -15.64 26.17
N LEU A 329 -6.62 -15.00 26.72
CA LEU A 329 -6.68 -14.51 28.09
C LEU A 329 -6.24 -15.57 29.12
N ARG A 330 -6.94 -16.72 29.20
CA ARG A 330 -6.65 -17.80 30.16
C ARG A 330 -5.26 -18.43 30.01
N LYS A 331 -4.59 -18.24 28.86
CA LYS A 331 -3.25 -18.79 28.60
C LYS A 331 -2.12 -17.85 29.00
N VAL A 332 -2.41 -16.59 29.30
CA VAL A 332 -1.40 -15.60 29.67
C VAL A 332 -1.46 -15.36 31.19
N PRO A 333 -0.44 -15.83 31.95
CA PRO A 333 -0.43 -15.68 33.40
C PRO A 333 -0.60 -14.22 33.84
N GLY A 334 -1.55 -13.97 34.74
CA GLY A 334 -1.82 -12.64 35.31
C GLY A 334 -2.62 -11.68 34.42
N LEU A 335 -2.95 -12.05 33.18
CA LEU A 335 -3.64 -11.16 32.25
C LEU A 335 -5.15 -11.04 32.54
N ASP A 336 -5.85 -12.13 32.88
CA ASP A 336 -7.31 -12.10 33.05
C ASP A 336 -7.80 -11.05 34.06
N ASN A 337 -7.22 -11.05 35.26
CA ASN A 337 -7.60 -10.12 36.33
C ASN A 337 -7.30 -8.66 35.96
N THR A 338 -6.23 -8.42 35.21
CA THR A 338 -5.79 -7.06 34.83
C THR A 338 -6.51 -6.54 33.60
N PHE A 339 -6.87 -7.44 32.67
CA PHE A 339 -7.57 -7.13 31.43
C PHE A 339 -9.08 -6.94 31.65
N LEU A 340 -9.74 -7.87 32.35
CA LEU A 340 -11.18 -7.84 32.58
C LEU A 340 -11.60 -6.77 33.60
N GLY A 341 -10.70 -6.40 34.52
CA GLY A 341 -10.94 -5.33 35.49
C GLY A 341 -11.09 -3.93 34.87
N LYS A 342 -10.74 -3.72 33.59
CA LYS A 342 -10.82 -2.46 32.81
C LYS A 342 -10.31 -1.17 33.50
N THR A 343 -9.58 -1.27 34.60
CA THR A 343 -9.03 -0.10 35.31
C THR A 343 -7.90 0.56 34.52
N LYS A 344 -7.20 -0.21 33.68
CA LYS A 344 -6.10 0.25 32.82
C LYS A 344 -6.42 0.00 31.35
N LYS A 345 -5.76 0.79 30.49
CA LYS A 345 -5.77 0.62 29.03
C LYS A 345 -4.77 -0.46 28.63
N ASN A 346 -5.15 -1.30 27.66
CA ASN A 346 -4.35 -2.44 27.22
C ASN A 346 -3.68 -2.11 25.87
N ILE A 347 -2.35 -1.99 25.89
CA ILE A 347 -1.51 -1.75 24.71
C ILE A 347 -0.88 -3.07 24.30
N VAL A 348 -0.97 -3.43 23.02
CA VAL A 348 -0.40 -4.69 22.50
C VAL A 348 0.77 -4.44 21.55
N SER A 349 1.77 -5.29 21.59
CA SER A 349 2.81 -5.38 20.57
C SER A 349 2.84 -6.79 20.00
N VAL A 350 2.86 -6.91 18.67
CA VAL A 350 2.97 -8.20 17.97
C VAL A 350 4.22 -8.17 17.10
N SER A 351 5.27 -8.88 17.50
CA SER A 351 6.52 -8.91 16.76
C SER A 351 7.39 -10.12 17.13
N ARG A 352 8.43 -10.39 16.34
CA ARG A 352 9.50 -11.30 16.75
C ARG A 352 10.27 -10.66 17.91
N LEU A 353 10.58 -11.43 18.95
CA LEU A 353 11.40 -10.92 20.06
C LEU A 353 12.88 -10.97 19.67
N SER A 354 13.28 -10.01 18.84
CA SER A 354 14.62 -9.85 18.29
C SER A 354 15.12 -8.42 18.49
N LYS A 355 16.44 -8.21 18.33
CA LYS A 355 17.09 -6.94 18.67
C LYS A 355 16.55 -5.78 17.82
N GLU A 356 16.27 -6.02 16.55
CA GLU A 356 15.74 -5.04 15.61
C GLU A 356 14.34 -4.52 15.98
N LYS A 357 13.52 -5.32 16.69
CA LYS A 357 12.18 -4.92 17.14
C LYS A 357 12.20 -4.08 18.42
N ASN A 358 13.35 -4.03 19.10
CA ASN A 358 13.62 -3.13 20.23
C ASN A 358 12.48 -3.10 21.27
N VAL A 359 12.10 -4.29 21.71
CA VAL A 359 11.11 -4.51 22.77
C VAL A 359 11.59 -3.93 24.11
N ASP A 360 12.90 -3.71 24.25
CA ASP A 360 13.49 -2.95 25.35
C ASP A 360 12.83 -1.59 25.53
N TYR A 361 12.54 -0.88 24.44
CA TYR A 361 11.90 0.43 24.49
C TYR A 361 10.43 0.35 24.91
N ILE A 362 9.74 -0.77 24.63
CA ILE A 362 8.40 -1.03 25.17
C ILE A 362 8.46 -1.17 26.69
N LEU A 363 9.50 -1.85 27.22
CA LEU A 363 9.69 -1.96 28.66
C LEU A 363 9.97 -0.60 29.31
N ASP A 364 10.77 0.25 28.67
CA ASP A 364 11.03 1.63 29.14
C ASP A 364 9.73 2.44 29.22
N ILE A 365 8.89 2.38 28.18
CA ILE A 365 7.58 3.05 28.16
C ILE A 365 6.66 2.45 29.22
N ALA A 366 6.69 1.12 29.43
CA ALA A 366 5.87 0.46 30.43
C ALA A 366 6.25 0.86 31.87
N GLU A 367 7.54 1.03 32.13
CA GLU A 367 8.05 1.60 33.39
C GLU A 367 7.59 3.05 33.57
N ALA A 368 7.56 3.87 32.51
CA ALA A 368 7.04 5.23 32.60
C ALA A 368 5.50 5.32 32.75
N LEU A 369 4.76 4.30 32.29
CA LEU A 369 3.30 4.30 32.17
C LEU A 369 2.64 3.16 32.96
N HIS A 370 2.84 3.13 34.29
CA HIS A 370 2.29 2.11 35.19
C HIS A 370 0.75 2.00 35.18
N ASP A 371 0.05 3.01 34.69
CA ASP A 371 -1.41 3.09 34.55
C ASP A 371 -1.95 2.43 33.27
N PHE A 372 -1.08 1.78 32.50
CA PHE A 372 -1.38 0.98 31.30
C PHE A 372 -0.89 -0.45 31.49
N ASN A 373 -1.51 -1.39 30.79
CA ASN A 373 -1.00 -2.75 30.63
C ASN A 373 -0.34 -2.88 29.24
N PHE A 374 0.79 -3.57 29.18
CA PHE A 374 1.52 -3.85 27.95
C PHE A 374 1.55 -5.34 27.70
N ILE A 375 0.99 -5.78 26.58
CA ILE A 375 0.87 -7.17 26.21
C ILE A 375 1.81 -7.44 25.02
N ILE A 376 2.84 -8.24 25.25
CA ILE A 376 3.84 -8.57 24.24
C ILE A 376 3.52 -9.95 23.69
N ILE A 377 3.05 -10.00 22.45
CA ILE A 377 2.74 -11.22 21.71
C ILE A 377 3.87 -11.49 20.72
N GLY A 378 4.45 -12.68 20.80
CA GLY A 378 5.57 -13.07 19.97
C GLY A 378 6.53 -14.01 20.66
N ASP A 379 7.52 -14.45 19.89
CA ASP A 379 8.59 -15.31 20.34
C ASP A 379 9.90 -14.90 19.65
N GLY A 380 11.04 -15.28 20.21
CA GLY A 380 12.35 -14.96 19.65
C GLY A 380 13.48 -15.10 20.66
N ASN A 381 14.70 -14.95 20.17
CA ASN A 381 15.92 -15.15 20.95
C ASN A 381 16.08 -14.15 22.11
N GLN A 382 15.34 -13.04 22.12
CA GLN A 382 15.38 -12.05 23.19
C GLN A 382 14.41 -12.37 24.35
N MET A 383 13.50 -13.33 24.23
CA MET A 383 12.44 -13.61 25.22
C MET A 383 12.99 -13.70 26.65
N SER A 384 13.92 -14.62 26.90
CA SER A 384 14.47 -14.85 28.24
C SER A 384 15.18 -13.62 28.82
N ARG A 385 15.83 -12.81 27.99
CA ARG A 385 16.49 -11.57 28.43
C ARG A 385 15.47 -10.49 28.79
N LEU A 386 14.43 -10.32 27.96
CA LEU A 386 13.38 -9.33 28.18
C LEU A 386 12.57 -9.62 29.44
N VAL A 387 12.23 -10.89 29.68
CA VAL A 387 11.54 -11.31 30.91
C VAL A 387 12.41 -11.03 32.15
N LYS A 388 13.70 -11.41 32.12
CA LYS A 388 14.64 -11.11 33.21
C LYS A 388 14.72 -9.61 33.49
N ARG A 389 14.79 -8.80 32.43
CA ARG A 389 14.80 -7.34 32.56
C ARG A 389 13.53 -6.82 33.23
N ALA A 390 12.35 -7.22 32.75
CA ALA A 390 11.09 -6.80 33.37
C ALA A 390 11.04 -7.15 34.87
N CYS A 391 11.54 -8.33 35.26
CA CYS A 391 11.63 -8.71 36.67
C CYS A 391 12.66 -7.87 37.45
N SER A 392 13.86 -7.64 36.91
CA SER A 392 14.92 -6.88 37.59
C SER A 392 14.56 -5.41 37.84
N PHE A 393 13.74 -4.82 36.97
CA PHE A 393 13.24 -3.45 37.10
C PHE A 393 11.85 -3.36 37.76
N ASP A 394 11.33 -4.47 38.32
CA ASP A 394 10.01 -4.55 38.96
C ASP A 394 8.83 -4.04 38.09
N ILE A 395 8.92 -4.26 36.76
CA ILE A 395 7.91 -3.81 35.79
C ILE A 395 6.72 -4.79 35.80
N LYS A 396 5.71 -4.48 36.62
CA LYS A 396 4.55 -5.37 36.88
C LYS A 396 3.42 -5.29 35.84
N ASN A 397 3.46 -4.31 34.95
CA ASN A 397 2.39 -4.04 33.98
C ASN A 397 2.70 -4.58 32.57
N VAL A 398 3.66 -5.49 32.45
CA VAL A 398 4.02 -6.15 31.19
C VAL A 398 3.68 -7.63 31.25
N PHE A 399 2.97 -8.12 30.23
CA PHE A 399 2.54 -9.51 30.11
C PHE A 399 3.09 -10.10 28.81
N PHE A 400 3.93 -11.13 28.93
CA PHE A 400 4.46 -11.87 27.79
C PHE A 400 3.50 -13.02 27.44
N ALA A 401 2.83 -12.92 26.29
CA ALA A 401 1.82 -13.88 25.85
C ALA A 401 2.40 -15.03 24.99
N GLY A 402 3.69 -14.97 24.66
CA GLY A 402 4.31 -15.93 23.75
C GLY A 402 3.74 -15.84 22.32
N PHE A 403 4.03 -16.85 21.50
CA PHE A 403 3.50 -16.93 20.14
C PHE A 403 2.01 -17.26 20.16
N THR A 404 1.21 -16.44 19.47
CA THR A 404 -0.24 -16.61 19.36
C THR A 404 -0.66 -16.64 17.89
N LYS A 405 -1.60 -17.54 17.55
CA LYS A 405 -2.24 -17.60 16.22
C LYS A 405 -3.52 -16.77 16.18
N ASP A 406 -4.00 -16.50 14.97
CA ASP A 406 -5.26 -15.76 14.72
C ASP A 406 -5.31 -14.42 15.45
N ILE A 407 -4.23 -13.64 15.32
CA ILE A 407 -4.08 -12.31 15.90
C ILE A 407 -5.26 -11.39 15.55
N TYR A 408 -5.85 -11.56 14.37
CA TYR A 408 -7.07 -10.87 13.93
C TYR A 408 -8.27 -11.03 14.85
N LYS A 409 -8.39 -12.14 15.60
CA LYS A 409 -9.46 -12.36 16.58
C LYS A 409 -9.22 -11.63 17.90
N ILE A 410 -7.97 -11.25 18.18
CA ILE A 410 -7.51 -10.78 19.50
C ILE A 410 -7.26 -9.27 19.46
N LEU A 411 -6.67 -8.76 18.39
CA LEU A 411 -6.38 -7.33 18.21
C LEU A 411 -7.56 -6.40 18.53
N PRO A 412 -8.82 -6.69 18.11
CA PRO A 412 -9.97 -5.84 18.40
C PRO A 412 -10.29 -5.63 19.89
N PHE A 413 -9.68 -6.41 20.80
CA PHE A 413 -9.85 -6.27 22.25
C PHE A 413 -8.88 -5.26 22.89
N PHE A 414 -7.82 -4.85 22.20
CA PHE A 414 -6.84 -3.91 22.72
C PHE A 414 -7.21 -2.45 22.44
N ASP A 415 -6.69 -1.54 23.26
CA ASP A 415 -6.91 -0.10 23.13
C ASP A 415 -5.94 0.58 22.17
N ALA A 416 -4.73 0.01 22.00
CA ALA A 416 -3.70 0.50 21.10
C ALA A 416 -2.72 -0.61 20.71
N PHE A 417 -2.05 -0.42 19.58
CA PHE A 417 -0.96 -1.24 19.09
C PHE A 417 0.35 -0.43 19.14
N LEU A 418 1.45 -1.05 19.56
CA LEU A 418 2.77 -0.43 19.70
C LEU A 418 3.85 -1.28 19.02
N LEU A 419 4.62 -0.65 18.12
CA LEU A 419 5.81 -1.23 17.49
C LEU A 419 7.01 -0.27 17.62
N THR A 420 8.12 -0.73 18.19
CA THR A 420 9.24 0.16 18.58
C THR A 420 10.54 -0.14 17.83
N SER A 421 10.45 -0.75 16.65
CA SER A 421 11.59 -1.19 15.85
C SER A 421 12.67 -0.11 15.71
N ALA A 422 13.94 -0.49 15.88
CA ALA A 422 15.03 0.46 16.06
C ALA A 422 15.83 0.79 14.79
N CYS A 423 15.77 -0.04 13.75
CA CYS A 423 16.66 0.14 12.60
C CYS A 423 15.96 0.11 11.25
N LYS A 424 15.33 -1.00 10.89
CA LYS A 424 14.78 -1.21 9.55
C LYS A 424 13.52 -2.06 9.66
N GLU A 425 12.57 -1.80 8.77
CA GLU A 425 11.35 -2.57 8.57
C GLU A 425 11.05 -2.60 7.08
N GLY A 426 10.57 -3.75 6.58
CA GLY A 426 9.92 -3.81 5.27
C GLY A 426 8.49 -3.30 5.43
N THR A 427 7.53 -4.19 5.22
CA THR A 427 6.12 -3.92 5.53
C THR A 427 5.73 -4.77 6.75
N PRO A 428 5.71 -4.22 7.97
CA PRO A 428 5.36 -4.98 9.16
C PRO A 428 3.88 -5.38 9.12
N ILE A 429 3.62 -6.67 8.90
CA ILE A 429 2.25 -7.20 8.84
C ILE A 429 1.45 -6.86 10.09
N SER A 430 2.07 -6.85 11.27
CA SER A 430 1.37 -6.52 12.51
C SER A 430 0.82 -5.10 12.56
N ILE A 431 1.43 -4.12 11.88
CA ILE A 431 0.83 -2.78 11.68
C ILE A 431 -0.43 -2.89 10.83
N LEU A 432 -0.36 -3.60 9.69
CA LEU A 432 -1.52 -3.79 8.81
C LEU A 432 -2.66 -4.49 9.53
N GLU A 433 -2.37 -5.54 10.30
CA GLU A 433 -3.35 -6.28 11.10
C GLU A 433 -4.00 -5.38 12.17
N ALA A 434 -3.23 -4.51 12.83
CA ALA A 434 -3.74 -3.55 13.80
C ALA A 434 -4.66 -2.50 13.16
N MET A 435 -4.25 -1.95 12.01
CA MET A 435 -5.05 -1.01 11.22
C MET A 435 -6.37 -1.65 10.74
N ALA A 436 -6.32 -2.88 10.21
CA ALA A 436 -7.52 -3.63 9.82
C ALA A 436 -8.43 -3.98 11.02
N SER A 437 -7.85 -4.11 12.22
CA SER A 437 -8.60 -4.30 13.47
C SER A 437 -9.17 -2.99 14.05
N LYS A 438 -8.97 -1.84 13.38
CA LYS A 438 -9.31 -0.50 13.89
C LYS A 438 -8.68 -0.21 15.25
N VAL A 439 -7.47 -0.71 15.48
CA VAL A 439 -6.67 -0.44 16.68
C VAL A 439 -5.70 0.71 16.36
N PRO A 440 -5.65 1.79 17.15
CA PRO A 440 -4.70 2.88 16.95
C PRO A 440 -3.26 2.37 16.98
N VAL A 441 -2.47 2.77 15.98
CA VAL A 441 -1.07 2.34 15.85
C VAL A 441 -0.13 3.44 16.34
N PHE A 442 0.75 3.09 17.26
CA PHE A 442 1.92 3.87 17.64
C PHE A 442 3.17 3.15 17.16
N THR A 443 4.03 3.83 16.41
CA THR A 443 5.23 3.18 15.90
C THR A 443 6.39 4.13 15.72
N THR A 444 7.61 3.62 15.88
CA THR A 444 8.81 4.31 15.41
C THR A 444 8.81 4.36 13.87
N MET A 445 9.30 5.46 13.30
CA MET A 445 9.35 5.68 11.85
C MET A 445 10.69 5.20 11.29
N VAL A 446 10.83 3.88 11.12
CA VAL A 446 12.03 3.24 10.55
C VAL A 446 11.69 2.41 9.32
N GLY A 447 12.63 2.27 8.39
CA GLY A 447 12.39 1.54 7.13
C GLY A 447 11.22 2.12 6.34
N ASN A 448 10.35 1.27 5.80
CA ASN A 448 9.21 1.70 4.98
C ASN A 448 7.93 2.00 5.79
N ILE A 449 8.03 2.21 7.11
CA ILE A 449 6.83 2.47 7.93
C ILE A 449 6.16 3.80 7.54
N ASP A 450 6.94 4.79 7.09
CA ASP A 450 6.47 6.07 6.58
C ASP A 450 5.60 5.96 5.32
N THR A 451 5.69 4.84 4.58
CA THR A 451 4.82 4.51 3.43
C THR A 451 3.45 3.97 3.86
N ILE A 452 3.31 3.58 5.12
CA ILE A 452 2.08 2.97 5.69
C ILE A 452 1.41 3.93 6.67
N ILE A 453 2.20 4.63 7.49
CA ILE A 453 1.72 5.51 8.55
C ILE A 453 1.97 6.97 8.18
N VAL A 454 0.88 7.71 8.02
CA VAL A 454 0.84 9.16 7.98
C VAL A 454 0.47 9.65 9.38
N ASN A 455 1.42 10.32 10.03
CA ASN A 455 1.30 10.74 11.43
C ASN A 455 0.06 11.62 11.66
N ASP A 456 -0.70 11.31 12.71
CA ASP A 456 -1.97 11.93 13.12
C ASP A 456 -3.12 11.77 12.11
N GLU A 457 -2.94 11.06 11.00
CA GLU A 457 -3.99 10.77 10.02
C GLU A 457 -4.48 9.33 10.06
N ASN A 458 -3.56 8.36 10.07
CA ASN A 458 -3.88 6.92 10.13
C ASN A 458 -3.03 6.16 11.18
N GLY A 459 -2.21 6.87 11.95
CA GLY A 459 -1.41 6.33 13.03
C GLY A 459 -0.54 7.41 13.67
N PHE A 460 0.31 7.01 14.61
CA PHE A 460 1.11 7.93 15.42
C PHE A 460 2.60 7.57 15.35
N SER A 461 3.40 8.55 14.94
CA SER A 461 4.86 8.47 14.98
C SER A 461 5.41 8.64 16.39
N LEU A 462 6.38 7.79 16.74
CA LEU A 462 7.24 7.86 17.91
C LEU A 462 8.66 8.20 17.46
N ASN A 463 9.35 9.04 18.23
CA ASN A 463 10.68 9.53 17.86
C ASN A 463 11.83 8.90 18.67
N GLY A 464 11.52 7.99 19.59
CA GLY A 464 12.51 7.32 20.44
C GLY A 464 12.88 8.13 21.69
N ASN A 465 12.24 9.28 21.93
CA ASN A 465 12.40 10.03 23.17
C ASN A 465 11.37 9.55 24.19
N LEU A 466 11.82 8.79 25.19
CA LEU A 466 10.96 8.14 26.20
C LEU A 466 9.96 9.10 26.85
N ALA A 467 10.39 10.30 27.23
CA ALA A 467 9.52 11.27 27.89
C ALA A 467 8.41 11.76 26.96
N ASN A 468 8.77 12.17 25.74
CA ASN A 468 7.81 12.68 24.75
C ASN A 468 6.86 11.59 24.27
N ASP A 469 7.38 10.40 23.97
CA ASP A 469 6.60 9.28 23.47
C ASP A 469 5.62 8.76 24.54
N SER A 470 6.05 8.69 25.81
CA SER A 470 5.17 8.32 26.93
C SER A 470 4.05 9.34 27.15
N ILE A 471 4.37 10.65 27.08
CA ILE A 471 3.37 11.73 27.16
C ILE A 471 2.37 11.63 26.00
N LYS A 472 2.86 11.41 24.78
CA LYS A 472 2.02 11.29 23.57
C LYS A 472 1.06 10.12 23.69
N ILE A 473 1.54 8.93 24.06
CA ILE A 473 0.71 7.72 24.26
C ILE A 473 -0.33 7.98 25.35
N LYS A 474 0.09 8.49 26.52
CA LYS A 474 -0.80 8.74 27.65
C LYS A 474 -1.91 9.72 27.29
N LYS A 475 -1.54 10.85 26.68
CA LYS A 475 -2.47 11.88 26.21
C LYS A 475 -3.50 11.31 25.24
N LEU A 476 -3.04 10.61 24.21
CA LEU A 476 -3.94 10.09 23.17
C LEU A 476 -4.84 8.96 23.65
N LEU A 477 -4.44 8.16 24.64
CA LEU A 477 -5.28 7.04 25.12
C LEU A 477 -6.17 7.39 26.32
N LYS A 478 -5.78 8.37 27.15
CA LYS A 478 -6.59 8.83 28.30
C LYS A 478 -7.39 10.08 28.01
N GLU A 479 -6.79 11.11 27.40
CA GLU A 479 -7.46 12.39 27.19
C GLU A 479 -8.37 12.38 25.97
N SER A 480 -8.06 11.56 24.94
CA SER A 480 -8.94 11.37 23.78
C SER A 480 -10.31 10.77 24.13
N LEU A 481 -10.49 10.20 25.34
CA LEU A 481 -11.83 9.84 25.83
C LEU A 481 -12.80 11.03 25.84
N LYS A 482 -12.29 12.27 25.97
CA LYS A 482 -13.09 13.49 25.86
C LYS A 482 -13.40 13.90 24.40
N ASN A 483 -12.53 13.54 23.45
CA ASN A 483 -12.64 13.86 22.02
C ASN A 483 -12.59 12.58 21.15
N LYS A 484 -13.46 11.61 21.48
CA LYS A 484 -13.55 10.28 20.86
C LYS A 484 -13.66 10.31 19.33
N LEU A 485 -14.30 11.36 18.80
CA LEU A 485 -14.45 11.63 17.37
C LEU A 485 -13.12 11.69 16.60
N SER A 486 -12.04 12.19 17.22
CA SER A 486 -10.73 12.32 16.55
C SER A 486 -10.03 10.98 16.39
N LEU A 487 -10.07 10.12 17.40
CA LEU A 487 -9.38 8.83 17.36
C LEU A 487 -10.12 7.82 16.49
N ASP A 488 -11.46 7.86 16.51
CA ASP A 488 -12.26 7.00 15.64
C ASP A 488 -12.08 7.36 14.15
N LYS A 489 -11.88 8.65 13.84
CA LYS A 489 -11.48 9.07 12.48
C LYS A 489 -10.15 8.46 12.07
N ILE A 490 -9.11 8.54 12.91
CA ILE A 490 -7.78 7.98 12.60
C ILE A 490 -7.84 6.47 12.39
N LYS A 491 -8.58 5.74 13.23
CA LYS A 491 -8.79 4.29 13.07
C LYS A 491 -9.52 3.94 11.76
N ASN A 492 -10.51 4.74 11.36
CA ASN A 492 -11.23 4.51 10.12
C ASN A 492 -10.34 4.80 8.91
N ASN A 493 -9.57 5.89 8.93
CA ASN A 493 -8.58 6.19 7.90
C ASN A 493 -7.55 5.05 7.76
N ALA A 494 -7.08 4.50 8.89
CA ALA A 494 -6.20 3.34 8.91
C ALA A 494 -6.82 2.10 8.26
N PHE A 495 -8.07 1.80 8.62
CA PHE A 495 -8.80 0.69 8.04
C PHE A 495 -9.03 0.88 6.53
N GLU A 496 -9.43 2.07 6.09
CA GLU A 496 -9.65 2.40 4.67
C GLU A 496 -8.35 2.31 3.87
N PHE A 497 -7.24 2.82 4.42
CA PHE A 497 -5.91 2.70 3.82
C PHE A 497 -5.57 1.22 3.60
N VAL A 498 -5.64 0.39 4.63
CA VAL A 498 -5.26 -1.02 4.52
C VAL A 498 -6.23 -1.82 3.64
N SER A 499 -7.52 -1.50 3.68
CA SER A 499 -8.53 -2.14 2.81
C SER A 499 -8.30 -1.84 1.33
N SER A 500 -7.82 -0.62 1.01
CA SER A 500 -7.63 -0.18 -0.38
C SER A 500 -6.25 -0.55 -0.95
N ASN A 501 -5.23 -0.72 -0.10
CA ASN A 501 -3.84 -0.90 -0.53
C ASN A 501 -3.27 -2.30 -0.22
N HIS A 502 -3.84 -3.01 0.75
CA HIS A 502 -3.25 -4.22 1.33
C HIS A 502 -4.26 -5.37 1.44
N ASN A 503 -5.31 -5.39 0.62
CA ASN A 503 -6.22 -6.53 0.55
C ASN A 503 -5.57 -7.68 -0.21
N SER A 504 -5.34 -8.80 0.49
CA SER A 504 -4.75 -10.02 -0.07
C SER A 504 -5.51 -10.62 -1.26
N PHE A 505 -6.79 -10.30 -1.46
CA PHE A 505 -7.50 -10.68 -2.69
C PHE A 505 -6.91 -9.97 -3.92
N ASP A 506 -6.73 -8.65 -3.84
CA ASP A 506 -6.17 -7.85 -4.92
C ASP A 506 -4.72 -8.26 -5.21
N ILE A 507 -3.94 -8.52 -4.16
CA ILE A 507 -2.56 -9.00 -4.32
C ILE A 507 -2.53 -10.38 -4.99
N CYS A 508 -3.48 -11.26 -4.66
CA CYS A 508 -3.58 -12.56 -5.29
C CYS A 508 -3.94 -12.48 -6.78
N ASN A 509 -4.70 -11.46 -7.20
CA ASN A 509 -4.99 -11.23 -8.62
C ASN A 509 -3.72 -10.82 -9.38
N ILE A 510 -2.87 -9.97 -8.79
CA ILE A 510 -1.56 -9.60 -9.37
C ILE A 510 -0.71 -10.86 -9.66
N PHE A 511 -0.67 -11.81 -8.73
CA PHE A 511 0.01 -13.10 -8.97
C PHE A 511 -0.67 -13.91 -10.07
N SER A 512 -2.00 -14.02 -10.03
CA SER A 512 -2.77 -14.83 -10.99
C SER A 512 -2.56 -14.35 -12.42
N GLU A 513 -2.69 -13.05 -12.66
CA GLU A 513 -2.52 -12.43 -13.98
C GLU A 513 -1.08 -12.57 -14.48
N ASN A 514 -0.08 -12.45 -13.59
CA ASN A 514 1.31 -12.68 -13.96
C ASN A 514 1.56 -14.15 -14.36
N LEU A 515 1.00 -15.10 -13.62
CA LEU A 515 1.20 -16.53 -13.87
C LEU A 515 0.48 -17.00 -15.14
N LEU A 516 -0.70 -16.47 -15.45
CA LEU A 516 -1.44 -16.86 -16.65
C LEU A 516 -0.84 -16.31 -17.94
N ASP A 517 0.07 -15.34 -17.84
CA ASP A 517 0.53 -14.50 -18.96
C ASP A 517 -0.58 -13.78 -19.74
N ASP A 518 -1.85 -13.98 -19.37
CA ASP A 518 -3.01 -13.16 -19.71
C ASP A 518 -2.91 -11.83 -18.94
N PHE A 519 -1.87 -11.06 -19.27
CA PHE A 519 -1.98 -9.62 -19.26
C PHE A 519 -2.18 -9.19 -20.70
N ASN A 520 -3.43 -9.00 -21.10
CA ASN A 520 -3.72 -7.89 -22.01
C ASN A 520 -3.26 -6.62 -21.27
N SER A 521 -1.99 -6.29 -21.44
CA SER A 521 -1.30 -5.00 -21.44
C SER A 521 -1.80 -3.76 -20.67
N ASP A 522 -2.72 -3.82 -19.71
CA ASP A 522 -3.28 -2.61 -19.08
C ASP A 522 -3.15 -2.51 -17.54
N PHE A 523 -2.46 -3.44 -16.86
CA PHE A 523 -1.86 -3.11 -15.56
C PHE A 523 -0.35 -3.40 -15.61
N PHE A 524 0.42 -2.31 -15.63
CA PHE A 524 1.88 -2.25 -15.63
C PHE A 524 2.58 -2.63 -16.95
N ILE A 525 2.10 -2.08 -18.07
CA ILE A 525 3.02 -1.36 -18.96
C ILE A 525 2.90 0.11 -18.55
N LEU A 526 4.03 0.77 -18.26
CA LEU A 526 4.08 2.22 -18.25
C LEU A 526 3.80 2.70 -19.69
N ASN A 527 2.52 2.87 -20.02
CA ASN A 527 2.03 3.71 -21.11
C ASN A 527 1.03 4.70 -20.51
N ASP A 528 1.23 5.97 -20.84
CA ASP A 528 0.94 7.14 -20.00
C ASP A 528 -0.54 7.54 -19.84
N GLU A 529 -1.52 6.72 -20.21
CA GLU A 529 -2.92 7.18 -20.33
C GLU A 529 -3.86 6.70 -19.20
N ASP A 530 -3.76 5.49 -18.65
CA ASP A 530 -4.68 5.01 -17.60
C ASP A 530 -4.26 5.27 -16.14
N ARG A 531 -3.89 6.52 -15.82
CA ARG A 531 -3.80 7.00 -14.42
C ARG A 531 -5.20 7.36 -13.90
N GLY A 532 -6.06 6.36 -13.75
CA GLY A 532 -7.47 6.56 -13.44
C GLY A 532 -8.02 5.63 -12.36
N ARG A 533 -7.17 5.18 -11.43
CA ARG A 533 -7.50 4.58 -10.10
C ARG A 533 -6.17 4.17 -9.45
N VAL A 534 -5.36 5.18 -9.11
CA VAL A 534 -4.07 4.98 -8.41
C VAL A 534 -4.18 5.65 -7.04
N LEU A 535 -3.70 4.90 -6.06
CA LEU A 535 -3.67 5.14 -4.63
C LEU A 535 -3.21 6.58 -4.26
N PRO A 536 -3.87 7.27 -3.30
CA PRO A 536 -3.45 8.59 -2.88
C PRO A 536 -2.27 8.50 -1.92
N GLY A 537 -1.10 8.96 -2.39
CA GLY A 537 0.11 9.14 -1.59
C GLY A 537 1.30 8.39 -2.17
N TYR A 538 2.46 9.03 -2.18
CA TYR A 538 3.78 8.54 -2.60
C TYR A 538 4.10 8.64 -4.11
N TYR A 539 4.74 9.77 -4.47
CA TYR A 539 5.66 10.00 -5.59
C TYR A 539 6.79 10.88 -4.99
N VAL A 540 8.09 10.79 -5.28
CA VAL A 540 8.93 10.08 -6.26
C VAL A 540 10.15 9.55 -5.51
#